data_AF-A0A9W6ZZS9-F1
#
_entry.id   AF-A0A9W6ZZS9-F1
#
_cell.length_a   1.000
_cell.length_b   1.000
_cell.length_c   1.000
_cell.angle_alpha   90.00
_cell.angle_beta   90.00
_cell.angle_gamma   90.00
#
_symmetry.space_group_name_H-M   'P 1'
#
loop_
_entity.id
_entity.type
_entity.pdbx_description
1 polymer ?
#
loop_
_entity_poly.entity_id
_entity_poly.type
_entity_poly.pdbx_seq_one_letter_code
_entity_poly.pdbx_strand_id
1 'polypeptide(L)'
;MGKSSKKRPASSQGSSSAPAESKKSKLDSAFEAKASQRPMPKIVNKLKRAEIYAKWLKDKKLLKKAVRDAKKESKKSKAKSGDGDVDEAEEFENSEESSKKPKTLENTRESELTLVTPSDTEVLADEEDDEFAPYFSGVIKPKIIVTTRPRPSAELFQFIQSLLTLIPNSYYWPRRDYELKGITEYARNKEFSHLMVLSEKAKVCNGVVVSHLGVPSRSSGIWKGDGQADAEEDWPEDEDEDEDGEMDEMEGIEGEGDGGEGNGNEAGEEEEEDEDEDFDDHADNDEEEKLTEEAEEDSGPRHIPTDKHVLPGPTAFFKINNIVLPKKIANHGAATGHIPELILNNFTTRLGHRAGRFFGSLFPHSPEFKGRQVVTFHNQRDYVFVRHHRYVFKPGTTKADKEKNRTRAELQELGPRFSLRMRWMLSGGFDTKFGEYEWFHKRKEQDTSRRKFHL
;
A
#
# COMPACT_ATOMS: atom_id res chain seq x y z
N MET A 1 87.82 43.94 45.40
CA MET A 1 87.01 43.70 46.61
C MET A 1 85.76 42.91 46.23
N GLY A 2 85.14 42.17 47.17
CA GLY A 2 83.75 41.70 47.05
C GLY A 2 83.53 40.42 46.22
N LYS A 3 83.14 39.34 46.89
CA LYS A 3 82.63 38.09 46.28
C LYS A 3 81.12 38.21 46.06
N SER A 4 80.57 37.59 45.01
CA SER A 4 79.36 36.76 45.13
C SER A 4 79.14 35.92 43.88
N SER A 5 78.78 34.65 44.05
CA SER A 5 78.44 33.71 42.99
C SER A 5 77.02 33.19 43.19
N LYS A 6 76.24 33.01 42.11
CA LYS A 6 75.13 32.05 42.10
C LYS A 6 74.68 31.61 40.69
N LYS A 7 74.62 30.29 40.59
CA LYS A 7 74.20 29.36 39.52
C LYS A 7 73.09 29.80 38.54
N ARG A 8 73.19 29.30 37.29
CA ARG A 8 72.06 29.07 36.35
C ARG A 8 71.14 27.94 36.87
N PRO A 9 69.91 27.80 36.36
CA PRO A 9 69.69 26.74 35.36
C PRO A 9 68.79 27.18 34.18
N ALA A 10 68.38 26.23 33.33
CA ALA A 10 67.77 26.46 32.03
C ALA A 10 66.25 26.19 31.96
N SER A 11 65.66 26.64 30.85
CA SER A 11 64.47 26.11 30.15
C SER A 11 63.16 25.82 30.91
N SER A 12 62.11 26.55 30.55
CA SER A 12 60.83 25.94 30.14
C SER A 12 60.10 26.81 29.12
N GLN A 13 59.48 26.17 28.12
CA GLN A 13 58.54 26.79 27.19
C GLN A 13 57.14 26.81 27.81
N GLY A 14 56.24 27.67 27.29
CA GLY A 14 54.79 27.49 27.54
C GLY A 14 53.99 28.74 27.89
N SER A 15 53.98 29.78 27.06
CA SER A 15 52.88 30.76 27.09
C SER A 15 51.66 30.13 26.40
N SER A 16 50.75 29.57 27.19
CA SER A 16 49.52 28.94 26.71
C SER A 16 48.57 29.96 26.09
N SER A 17 48.57 30.06 24.76
CA SER A 17 47.54 30.76 24.00
C SER A 17 46.22 29.99 24.11
N ALA A 18 45.35 30.41 25.02
CA ALA A 18 44.00 29.87 25.11
C ALA A 18 43.27 30.06 23.76
N PRO A 19 42.70 29.00 23.16
CA PRO A 19 42.07 29.10 21.85
C PRO A 19 40.84 29.99 21.93
N ALA A 20 40.77 31.00 21.05
CA ALA A 20 39.65 31.92 20.98
C ALA A 20 38.38 31.21 20.48
N GLU A 21 37.58 30.70 21.41
CA GLU A 21 36.27 30.10 21.12
C GLU A 21 35.44 30.99 20.18
N SER A 22 35.06 30.41 19.04
CA SER A 22 34.25 31.08 18.02
C SER A 22 32.94 31.65 18.61
N LYS A 23 32.44 32.77 18.05
CA LYS A 23 31.14 33.33 18.44
C LYS A 23 30.00 32.29 18.33
N LYS A 24 30.13 31.32 17.40
CA LYS A 24 29.21 30.20 17.22
C LYS A 24 29.21 29.27 18.45
N SER A 25 30.37 28.73 18.86
CA SER A 25 30.45 27.76 19.96
C SER A 25 29.93 28.34 21.29
N LYS A 26 30.16 29.63 21.55
CA LYS A 26 29.60 30.35 22.71
C LYS A 26 28.07 30.50 22.67
N LEU A 27 27.48 30.67 21.48
CA LEU A 27 26.02 30.75 21.32
C LEU A 27 25.36 29.37 21.36
N ASP A 28 26.02 28.34 20.82
CA ASP A 28 25.56 26.95 20.89
C ASP A 28 25.54 26.44 22.34
N SER A 29 26.62 26.67 23.11
CA SER A 29 26.68 26.29 24.54
C SER A 29 25.68 27.07 25.40
N ALA A 30 25.50 28.37 25.15
CA ALA A 30 24.47 29.18 25.82
C ALA A 30 23.03 28.71 25.49
N PHE A 31 22.78 28.25 24.26
CA PHE A 31 21.49 27.67 23.88
C PHE A 31 21.25 26.32 24.57
N GLU A 32 22.26 25.47 24.66
CA GLU A 32 22.17 24.15 25.31
C GLU A 32 21.97 24.28 26.83
N ALA A 33 22.75 25.14 27.49
CA ALA A 33 22.59 25.45 28.92
C ALA A 33 21.18 26.01 29.26
N LYS A 34 20.62 26.88 28.40
CA LYS A 34 19.26 27.41 28.60
C LYS A 34 18.16 26.45 28.14
N ALA A 35 18.49 25.42 27.36
CA ALA A 35 17.57 24.37 26.98
C ALA A 35 17.42 23.28 28.05
N SER A 36 18.48 22.97 28.79
CA SER A 36 18.46 22.05 29.95
C SER A 36 17.81 22.70 31.17
N GLN A 37 18.08 23.98 31.43
CA GLN A 37 17.42 24.76 32.48
C GLN A 37 15.97 25.15 32.11
N ARG A 38 15.04 24.19 32.12
CA ARG A 38 13.60 24.48 32.09
C ARG A 38 13.19 25.18 33.40
N PRO A 39 12.42 26.28 33.36
CA PRO A 39 11.95 26.95 34.57
C PRO A 39 11.00 26.03 35.36
N MET A 40 11.36 25.83 36.61
CA MET A 40 10.88 24.87 37.61
C MET A 40 9.41 24.38 37.53
N PRO A 41 9.16 23.08 37.74
CA PRO A 41 7.80 22.54 37.94
C PRO A 41 7.20 22.88 39.32
N LYS A 42 8.02 23.31 40.29
CA LYS A 42 7.61 23.52 41.70
C LYS A 42 6.80 24.80 41.98
N ILE A 43 6.48 25.62 40.97
CA ILE A 43 5.68 26.84 41.16
C ILE A 43 4.20 26.45 41.23
N VAL A 44 3.60 26.52 42.42
CA VAL A 44 2.17 26.18 42.63
C VAL A 44 1.24 27.17 41.93
N ASN A 45 1.54 28.47 41.99
CA ASN A 45 0.73 29.53 41.38
C ASN A 45 0.72 29.44 39.83
N LYS A 46 -0.47 29.19 39.27
CA LYS A 46 -0.71 29.00 37.82
C LYS A 46 -0.29 30.22 36.97
N LEU A 47 -0.58 31.45 37.41
CA LEU A 47 -0.28 32.67 36.67
C LEU A 47 1.23 32.91 36.60
N LYS A 48 1.90 32.95 37.75
CA LYS A 48 3.36 33.14 37.83
C LYS A 48 4.12 32.06 37.04
N ARG A 49 3.66 30.80 37.09
CA ARG A 49 4.21 29.69 36.30
C ARG A 49 4.07 29.92 34.79
N ALA A 50 2.92 30.40 34.32
CA ALA A 50 2.68 30.68 32.91
C ALA A 50 3.54 31.85 32.40
N GLU A 51 3.64 32.94 33.17
CA GLU A 51 4.46 34.12 32.84
C GLU A 51 5.95 33.76 32.70
N ILE A 52 6.51 33.04 33.69
CA ILE A 52 7.91 32.62 33.69
C ILE A 52 8.19 31.67 32.53
N TYR A 53 7.29 30.73 32.25
CA TYR A 53 7.40 29.82 31.10
C TYR A 53 7.36 30.58 29.76
N ALA A 54 6.45 31.56 29.62
CA ALA A 54 6.35 32.40 28.42
C ALA A 54 7.61 33.25 28.21
N LYS A 55 8.21 33.80 29.28
CA LYS A 55 9.49 34.53 29.21
C LYS A 55 10.63 33.62 28.76
N TRP A 56 10.78 32.43 29.35
CA TRP A 56 11.78 31.44 28.93
C TRP A 56 11.59 31.01 27.47
N LEU A 57 10.35 30.84 27.00
CA LEU A 57 10.07 30.46 25.62
C LEU A 57 10.46 31.57 24.62
N LYS A 58 10.23 32.84 24.97
CA LYS A 58 10.69 34.01 24.19
C LYS A 58 12.23 34.04 24.11
N ASP A 59 12.92 33.96 25.25
CA ASP A 59 14.38 33.96 25.32
C ASP A 59 15.00 32.81 24.52
N LYS A 60 14.44 31.60 24.65
CA LYS A 60 14.89 30.41 23.92
C LYS A 60 14.71 30.55 22.41
N LYS A 61 13.63 31.22 21.97
CA LYS A 61 13.40 31.55 20.55
C LYS A 61 14.42 32.58 20.04
N LEU A 62 14.77 33.58 20.84
CA LEU A 62 15.79 34.59 20.49
C LEU A 62 17.18 33.96 20.38
N LEU A 63 17.60 33.15 21.35
CA LEU A 63 18.88 32.42 21.30
C LEU A 63 18.96 31.48 20.09
N LYS A 64 17.89 30.69 19.83
CA LYS A 64 17.83 29.83 18.64
C LYS A 64 17.89 30.61 17.32
N LYS A 65 17.42 31.85 17.29
CA LYS A 65 17.57 32.75 16.14
C LYS A 65 19.03 33.20 16.01
N ALA A 66 19.63 33.72 17.07
CA ALA A 66 21.03 34.17 17.08
C ALA A 66 22.02 33.07 16.66
N VAL A 67 21.84 31.84 17.17
CA VAL A 67 22.61 30.65 16.74
C VAL A 67 22.48 30.40 15.24
N ARG A 68 21.25 30.45 14.69
CA ARG A 68 21.02 30.23 13.24
C ARG A 68 21.68 31.33 12.40
N ASP A 69 21.58 32.57 12.84
CA ASP A 69 22.10 33.72 12.10
C ASP A 69 23.65 33.70 12.12
N ALA A 70 24.28 33.39 13.26
CA ALA A 70 25.72 33.13 13.35
C ALA A 70 26.19 31.91 12.50
N LYS A 71 25.38 30.85 12.40
CA LYS A 71 25.66 29.70 11.49
C LYS A 71 25.58 30.12 10.02
N LYS A 72 24.69 31.05 9.65
CA LYS A 72 24.62 31.59 8.27
C LYS A 72 25.81 32.50 7.96
N GLU A 73 26.20 33.35 8.90
CA GLU A 73 27.37 34.25 8.74
C GLU A 73 28.65 33.45 8.55
N SER A 74 28.88 32.41 9.37
CA SER A 74 30.07 31.53 9.24
C SER A 74 30.08 30.69 7.96
N LYS A 75 28.94 30.18 7.48
CA LYS A 75 28.89 29.54 6.14
C LYS A 75 29.13 30.56 5.01
N LYS A 76 28.63 31.80 5.13
CA LYS A 76 28.85 32.88 4.15
C LYS A 76 30.30 33.40 4.13
N SER A 77 31.01 33.39 5.26
CA SER A 77 32.44 33.73 5.29
C SER A 77 33.30 32.64 4.68
N LYS A 78 33.05 31.35 5.00
CA LYS A 78 33.75 30.22 4.35
C LYS A 78 33.52 30.19 2.83
N ALA A 79 32.29 30.42 2.36
CA ALA A 79 31.98 30.48 0.92
C ALA A 79 32.59 31.71 0.19
N LYS A 80 33.21 32.65 0.92
CA LYS A 80 33.91 33.82 0.36
C LYS A 80 35.44 33.69 0.40
N SER A 81 35.99 32.81 1.24
CA SER A 81 37.45 32.71 1.39
C SER A 81 38.14 31.93 0.28
N GLY A 82 37.39 31.24 -0.60
CA GLY A 82 37.86 30.79 -1.92
C GLY A 82 38.97 29.73 -1.95
N ASP A 83 39.45 29.31 -0.79
CA ASP A 83 40.55 28.37 -0.60
C ASP A 83 39.97 27.06 -0.04
N GLY A 84 40.24 25.95 -0.72
CA GLY A 84 39.69 24.64 -0.42
C GLY A 84 40.21 23.60 -1.39
N ASP A 85 41.21 22.85 -0.94
CA ASP A 85 41.53 21.54 -1.51
C ASP A 85 40.26 20.67 -1.52
N VAL A 86 40.04 19.98 -2.64
CA VAL A 86 38.80 19.25 -2.91
C VAL A 86 38.61 18.10 -1.90
N ASP A 87 39.72 17.48 -1.47
CA ASP A 87 39.70 16.31 -0.59
C ASP A 87 39.23 16.62 0.85
N GLU A 88 39.63 17.77 1.43
CA GLU A 88 39.21 18.14 2.80
C GLU A 88 37.74 18.63 2.83
N ALA A 89 37.20 19.07 1.68
CA ALA A 89 35.79 19.42 1.56
C ALA A 89 34.90 18.17 1.58
N GLU A 90 35.27 17.09 0.88
CA GLU A 90 34.49 15.84 0.88
C GLU A 90 34.55 15.12 2.23
N GLU A 91 35.68 15.15 2.94
CA GLU A 91 35.77 14.61 4.31
C GLU A 91 34.94 15.43 5.34
N PHE A 92 34.81 16.75 5.13
CA PHE A 92 33.88 17.57 5.91
C PHE A 92 32.41 17.41 5.51
N GLU A 93 32.08 17.04 4.27
CA GLU A 93 30.72 16.68 3.90
C GLU A 93 30.32 15.33 4.52
N ASN A 94 31.17 14.31 4.43
CA ASN A 94 30.96 12.99 5.04
C ASN A 94 30.87 13.08 6.59
N SER A 95 31.65 13.96 7.23
CA SER A 95 31.50 14.22 8.68
C SER A 95 30.31 15.13 9.05
N GLU A 96 29.82 16.03 8.18
CA GLU A 96 28.53 16.74 8.37
C GLU A 96 27.31 15.79 8.21
N GLU A 97 27.44 14.61 7.58
CA GLU A 97 26.37 13.58 7.52
C GLU A 97 26.08 12.92 8.87
N SER A 98 27.01 13.02 9.84
CA SER A 98 26.74 12.70 11.25
C SER A 98 25.76 13.67 11.94
N SER A 99 25.37 14.76 11.26
CA SER A 99 24.40 15.71 11.81
C SER A 99 23.06 15.02 12.09
N LYS A 100 22.61 15.12 13.35
CA LYS A 100 21.45 14.41 13.93
C LYS A 100 20.24 14.45 12.98
N LYS A 101 20.08 13.40 12.15
CA LYS A 101 19.01 13.28 11.16
C LYS A 101 17.66 13.50 11.85
N PRO A 102 16.73 14.26 11.26
CA PRO A 102 15.45 14.54 11.89
C PRO A 102 14.73 13.20 12.18
N LYS A 103 14.30 13.02 13.43
CA LYS A 103 13.49 11.85 13.84
C LYS A 103 12.08 12.00 13.26
N THR A 104 11.92 11.67 11.99
CA THR A 104 10.61 11.49 11.34
C THR A 104 9.99 10.17 11.78
N LEU A 105 8.70 9.98 11.51
CA LEU A 105 8.04 8.73 11.85
C LEU A 105 8.59 7.57 11.00
N GLU A 106 8.85 7.80 9.70
CA GLU A 106 9.49 6.81 8.81
C GLU A 106 10.87 6.39 9.33
N ASN A 107 11.73 7.36 9.69
CA ASN A 107 13.07 7.11 10.23
C ASN A 107 13.06 6.60 11.70
N THR A 108 11.87 6.33 12.25
CA THR A 108 11.69 5.66 13.54
C THR A 108 10.55 4.62 13.49
N ARG A 109 10.28 4.04 12.30
CA ARG A 109 9.41 2.88 12.13
C ARG A 109 10.00 1.72 12.95
N GLU A 110 9.13 0.94 13.58
CA GLU A 110 9.54 -0.32 14.20
C GLU A 110 9.88 -1.31 13.08
N SER A 111 11.06 -1.93 13.14
CA SER A 111 11.48 -2.93 12.14
C SER A 111 10.58 -4.16 12.27
N GLU A 112 9.74 -4.39 11.26
CA GLU A 112 8.89 -5.58 11.20
C GLU A 112 9.71 -6.77 10.72
N LEU A 113 9.43 -7.96 11.27
CA LEU A 113 10.03 -9.22 10.84
C LEU A 113 9.60 -9.61 9.42
N THR A 114 8.44 -9.11 8.96
CA THR A 114 7.83 -9.44 7.66
C THR A 114 8.24 -8.47 6.53
N LEU A 115 9.30 -7.68 6.72
CA LEU A 115 9.85 -6.83 5.66
C LEU A 115 10.55 -7.70 4.60
N VAL A 116 10.00 -7.67 3.39
CA VAL A 116 10.53 -8.41 2.24
C VAL A 116 11.78 -7.71 1.74
N THR A 117 12.82 -8.48 1.42
CA THR A 117 13.98 -7.97 0.68
C THR A 117 13.79 -8.26 -0.82
N PRO A 118 14.23 -7.39 -1.75
CA PRO A 118 14.04 -7.62 -3.20
C PRO A 118 14.78 -8.85 -3.79
N SER A 119 15.49 -9.61 -2.96
CA SER A 119 16.23 -10.82 -3.34
C SER A 119 15.80 -12.04 -2.53
N ASP A 120 14.65 -11.96 -1.88
CA ASP A 120 14.04 -13.04 -1.10
C ASP A 120 13.41 -14.07 -2.04
N THR A 121 13.98 -15.26 -2.10
CA THR A 121 13.56 -16.32 -3.03
C THR A 121 12.23 -16.96 -2.63
N GLU A 122 11.87 -16.96 -1.35
CA GLU A 122 10.58 -17.51 -0.89
C GLU A 122 9.43 -16.66 -1.44
N VAL A 123 9.53 -15.33 -1.30
CA VAL A 123 8.49 -14.41 -1.78
C VAL A 123 8.42 -14.38 -3.30
N LEU A 124 9.54 -14.54 -4.03
CA LEU A 124 9.50 -14.62 -5.49
C LEU A 124 8.79 -15.88 -5.99
N ALA A 125 8.97 -17.03 -5.32
CA ALA A 125 8.25 -18.26 -5.63
C ALA A 125 6.75 -18.14 -5.30
N ASP A 126 6.40 -17.62 -4.11
CA ASP A 126 5.00 -17.29 -3.74
C ASP A 126 4.33 -16.42 -4.81
N GLU A 127 5.07 -15.45 -5.36
CA GLU A 127 4.61 -14.49 -6.35
C GLU A 127 4.51 -15.06 -7.78
N GLU A 128 5.16 -16.17 -8.08
CA GLU A 128 5.11 -16.84 -9.40
C GLU A 128 3.91 -17.80 -9.49
N ASP A 129 3.63 -18.57 -8.42
CA ASP A 129 2.53 -19.54 -8.37
C ASP A 129 1.19 -18.96 -7.85
N ASP A 130 1.16 -17.65 -7.57
CA ASP A 130 -0.01 -16.91 -7.05
C ASP A 130 -1.22 -16.89 -8.00
N GLU A 131 -2.44 -16.77 -7.45
CA GLU A 131 -3.68 -16.62 -8.25
C GLU A 131 -3.68 -15.35 -9.13
N PHE A 132 -2.79 -14.40 -8.83
CA PHE A 132 -2.57 -13.18 -9.63
C PHE A 132 -1.56 -13.31 -10.77
N ALA A 133 -0.69 -14.33 -10.79
CA ALA A 133 0.38 -14.44 -11.78
C ALA A 133 -0.08 -14.34 -13.26
N PRO A 134 -1.25 -14.87 -13.66
CA PRO A 134 -1.77 -14.71 -15.03
C PRO A 134 -2.08 -13.26 -15.47
N TYR A 135 -2.27 -12.32 -14.54
CA TYR A 135 -2.43 -10.89 -14.87
C TYR A 135 -1.07 -10.23 -15.11
N PHE A 136 -0.07 -10.54 -14.26
CA PHE A 136 1.27 -9.98 -14.33
C PHE A 136 2.04 -10.44 -15.58
N SER A 137 1.83 -11.69 -16.01
CA SER A 137 2.32 -12.21 -17.29
C SER A 137 1.59 -11.65 -18.52
N GLY A 138 0.48 -10.93 -18.32
CA GLY A 138 -0.33 -10.33 -19.38
C GLY A 138 -1.21 -11.30 -20.17
N VAL A 139 -1.25 -12.58 -19.78
CA VAL A 139 -2.14 -13.61 -20.37
C VAL A 139 -3.60 -13.21 -20.18
N ILE A 140 -3.94 -12.66 -19.01
CA ILE A 140 -5.30 -12.24 -18.67
C ILE A 140 -5.38 -10.72 -18.55
N LYS A 141 -6.29 -10.12 -19.31
CA LYS A 141 -6.67 -8.71 -19.15
C LYS A 141 -7.82 -8.63 -18.14
N PRO A 142 -7.69 -7.86 -17.05
CA PRO A 142 -8.77 -7.75 -16.09
C PRO A 142 -10.00 -7.10 -16.74
N LYS A 143 -11.15 -7.61 -16.35
CA LYS A 143 -12.51 -7.14 -16.68
C LYS A 143 -13.27 -7.04 -15.37
N ILE A 144 -13.71 -5.83 -15.01
CA ILE A 144 -14.13 -5.52 -13.64
C ILE A 144 -15.59 -5.08 -13.64
N ILE A 145 -16.42 -5.71 -12.82
CA ILE A 145 -17.81 -5.29 -12.61
C ILE A 145 -17.88 -4.45 -11.34
N VAL A 146 -18.31 -3.20 -11.48
CA VAL A 146 -18.51 -2.24 -10.39
C VAL A 146 -20.00 -2.18 -10.08
N THR A 147 -20.37 -2.44 -8.82
CA THR A 147 -21.75 -2.33 -8.35
C THR A 147 -21.80 -1.59 -7.01
N THR A 148 -23.01 -1.34 -6.51
CA THR A 148 -23.27 -0.59 -5.27
C THR A 148 -24.09 -1.41 -4.27
N ARG A 149 -24.30 -0.85 -3.08
CA ARG A 149 -25.47 -1.20 -2.26
C ARG A 149 -26.79 -0.88 -3.02
N PRO A 150 -27.92 -1.54 -2.66
CA PRO A 150 -29.23 -1.15 -3.17
C PRO A 150 -29.54 0.31 -2.83
N ARG A 151 -30.34 0.97 -3.68
CA ARG A 151 -30.77 2.38 -3.52
C ARG A 151 -29.59 3.37 -3.28
N PRO A 152 -28.59 3.44 -4.19
CA PRO A 152 -27.44 4.36 -4.08
C PRO A 152 -27.84 5.84 -4.25
N SER A 153 -27.07 6.78 -3.70
CA SER A 153 -27.33 8.21 -3.87
C SER A 153 -26.82 8.77 -5.21
N ALA A 154 -27.43 9.88 -5.66
CA ALA A 154 -27.02 10.62 -6.86
C ALA A 154 -25.54 11.10 -6.83
N GLU A 155 -24.98 11.38 -5.64
CA GLU A 155 -23.58 11.82 -5.52
C GLU A 155 -22.60 10.67 -5.79
N LEU A 156 -22.99 9.42 -5.51
CA LEU A 156 -22.16 8.24 -5.72
C LEU A 156 -21.88 8.00 -7.22
N PHE A 157 -22.84 8.27 -8.11
CA PHE A 157 -22.67 8.11 -9.55
C PHE A 157 -21.56 9.00 -10.13
N GLN A 158 -21.36 10.20 -9.57
CA GLN A 158 -20.24 11.07 -9.98
C GLN A 158 -18.87 10.45 -9.61
N PHE A 159 -18.80 9.76 -8.47
CA PHE A 159 -17.61 9.01 -8.08
C PHE A 159 -17.43 7.74 -8.94
N ILE A 160 -18.51 7.00 -9.23
CA ILE A 160 -18.49 5.83 -10.11
C ILE A 160 -17.95 6.21 -11.49
N GLN A 161 -18.48 7.24 -12.15
CA GLN A 161 -17.99 7.71 -13.44
C GLN A 161 -16.48 8.06 -13.40
N SER A 162 -16.05 8.70 -12.30
CA SER A 162 -14.64 9.04 -12.06
C SER A 162 -13.76 7.81 -11.83
N LEU A 163 -14.32 6.71 -11.30
CA LEU A 163 -13.66 5.44 -11.04
C LEU A 163 -13.58 4.57 -12.30
N LEU A 164 -14.63 4.55 -13.13
CA LEU A 164 -14.61 3.92 -14.46
C LEU A 164 -13.56 4.55 -15.37
N THR A 165 -13.31 5.86 -15.21
CA THR A 165 -12.25 6.59 -15.92
C THR A 165 -10.85 6.32 -15.34
N LEU A 166 -10.76 5.84 -14.09
CA LEU A 166 -9.51 5.51 -13.40
C LEU A 166 -9.03 4.09 -13.75
N ILE A 167 -9.95 3.14 -13.81
CA ILE A 167 -9.67 1.71 -13.97
C ILE A 167 -10.12 1.27 -15.37
N PRO A 168 -9.21 0.91 -16.29
CA PRO A 168 -9.57 0.42 -17.62
C PRO A 168 -10.36 -0.90 -17.53
N ASN A 169 -11.14 -1.22 -18.56
CA ASN A 169 -11.98 -2.43 -18.63
C ASN A 169 -12.95 -2.62 -17.45
N SER A 170 -13.32 -1.53 -16.77
CA SER A 170 -14.32 -1.55 -15.70
C SER A 170 -15.69 -1.12 -16.23
N TYR A 171 -16.74 -1.77 -15.74
CA TYR A 171 -18.12 -1.58 -16.17
C TYR A 171 -19.03 -1.42 -14.96
N TYR A 172 -19.92 -0.44 -14.97
CA TYR A 172 -20.90 -0.26 -13.90
C TYR A 172 -22.17 -1.06 -14.16
N TRP A 173 -22.57 -1.90 -13.18
CA TRP A 173 -23.84 -2.62 -13.20
C TRP A 173 -24.72 -2.15 -12.03
N PRO A 174 -25.93 -1.61 -12.31
CA PRO A 174 -26.83 -1.13 -11.28
C PRO A 174 -27.32 -2.29 -10.42
N ARG A 175 -27.28 -2.09 -9.09
CA ARG A 175 -27.60 -3.14 -8.13
C ARG A 175 -29.04 -3.65 -8.21
N ARG A 176 -29.99 -2.75 -8.51
CA ARG A 176 -31.46 -2.98 -8.38
C ARG A 176 -31.74 -3.71 -7.05
N ASP A 177 -32.53 -4.79 -7.08
CA ASP A 177 -32.84 -5.62 -5.92
C ASP A 177 -32.17 -7.01 -5.96
N TYR A 178 -31.28 -7.28 -6.92
CA TYR A 178 -30.52 -8.54 -7.00
C TYR A 178 -29.66 -8.79 -5.75
N GLU A 179 -29.44 -10.05 -5.39
CA GLU A 179 -28.53 -10.45 -4.31
C GLU A 179 -27.04 -10.37 -4.71
N LEU A 180 -26.11 -10.46 -3.74
CA LEU A 180 -24.66 -10.47 -4.06
C LEU A 180 -24.22 -11.80 -4.69
N LYS A 181 -24.87 -12.91 -4.32
CA LYS A 181 -24.68 -14.23 -4.95
C LYS A 181 -25.03 -14.19 -6.43
N GLY A 182 -26.24 -13.78 -6.79
CA GLY A 182 -26.67 -13.65 -8.19
C GLY A 182 -25.79 -12.71 -9.03
N ILE A 183 -25.31 -11.57 -8.47
CA ILE A 183 -24.33 -10.73 -9.19
C ILE A 183 -22.97 -11.43 -9.35
N THR A 184 -22.54 -12.23 -8.38
CA THR A 184 -21.28 -12.99 -8.46
C THR A 184 -21.36 -14.11 -9.50
N GLU A 185 -22.48 -14.82 -9.56
CA GLU A 185 -22.78 -15.84 -10.58
C GLU A 185 -22.87 -15.23 -11.98
N TYR A 186 -23.63 -14.14 -12.14
CA TYR A 186 -23.67 -13.36 -13.38
C TYR A 186 -22.29 -12.88 -13.83
N ALA A 187 -21.48 -12.40 -12.89
CA ALA A 187 -20.14 -11.92 -13.15
C ALA A 187 -19.21 -13.05 -13.63
N ARG A 188 -19.26 -14.23 -13.00
CA ARG A 188 -18.54 -15.43 -13.47
C ARG A 188 -19.00 -15.86 -14.86
N ASN A 189 -20.31 -15.93 -15.09
CA ASN A 189 -20.89 -16.33 -16.38
C ASN A 189 -20.54 -15.37 -17.52
N LYS A 190 -20.33 -14.08 -17.22
CA LYS A 190 -19.84 -13.06 -18.16
C LYS A 190 -18.32 -12.81 -18.10
N GLU A 191 -17.55 -13.76 -17.58
CA GLU A 191 -16.07 -13.75 -17.57
C GLU A 191 -15.46 -12.49 -16.89
N PHE A 192 -16.09 -11.95 -15.86
CA PHE A 192 -15.52 -10.86 -15.07
C PHE A 192 -14.50 -11.40 -14.06
N SER A 193 -13.27 -10.91 -14.16
CA SER A 193 -12.16 -11.21 -13.25
C SER A 193 -12.39 -10.77 -11.80
N HIS A 194 -13.04 -9.63 -11.59
CA HIS A 194 -13.19 -9.02 -10.25
C HIS A 194 -14.56 -8.36 -10.09
N LEU A 195 -15.14 -8.52 -8.91
CA LEU A 195 -16.34 -7.81 -8.44
C LEU A 195 -15.94 -6.70 -7.45
N MET A 196 -16.37 -5.48 -7.73
CA MET A 196 -16.14 -4.31 -6.88
C MET A 196 -17.48 -3.77 -6.35
N VAL A 197 -17.69 -3.84 -5.03
CA VAL A 197 -18.91 -3.39 -4.36
C VAL A 197 -18.66 -2.10 -3.58
N LEU A 198 -19.20 -0.98 -4.08
CA LEU A 198 -19.13 0.32 -3.41
C LEU A 198 -20.20 0.45 -2.31
N SER A 199 -19.79 0.96 -1.16
CA SER A 199 -20.65 1.24 -0.01
C SER A 199 -20.59 2.71 0.40
N GLU A 200 -21.76 3.26 0.70
CA GLU A 200 -21.99 4.68 0.96
C GLU A 200 -22.45 4.91 2.39
N LYS A 201 -22.11 6.06 2.97
CA LYS A 201 -22.66 6.54 4.24
C LYS A 201 -22.85 8.04 4.17
N ALA A 202 -24.06 8.52 4.50
CA ALA A 202 -24.43 9.94 4.48
C ALA A 202 -24.07 10.64 3.14
N LYS A 203 -24.50 10.03 2.02
CA LYS A 203 -24.26 10.49 0.63
C LYS A 203 -22.79 10.54 0.17
N VAL A 204 -21.87 9.92 0.92
CA VAL A 204 -20.44 9.86 0.59
C VAL A 204 -19.96 8.42 0.58
N CYS A 205 -19.23 8.02 -0.47
CA CYS A 205 -18.62 6.70 -0.53
C CYS A 205 -17.58 6.53 0.60
N ASN A 206 -17.69 5.44 1.35
CA ASN A 206 -16.95 5.21 2.60
C ASN A 206 -16.24 3.84 2.60
N GLY A 207 -16.59 2.94 1.70
CA GLY A 207 -15.96 1.62 1.61
C GLY A 207 -16.11 1.01 0.23
N VAL A 208 -15.13 0.20 -0.14
CA VAL A 208 -15.15 -0.67 -1.30
C VAL A 208 -14.72 -2.06 -0.87
N VAL A 209 -15.51 -3.08 -1.20
CA VAL A 209 -15.05 -4.46 -1.19
C VAL A 209 -14.67 -4.82 -2.62
N VAL A 210 -13.52 -5.46 -2.79
CA VAL A 210 -13.07 -6.00 -4.07
C VAL A 210 -12.84 -7.49 -3.86
N SER A 211 -13.37 -8.32 -4.76
CA SER A 211 -13.26 -9.79 -4.72
C SER A 211 -12.76 -10.27 -6.07
N HIS A 212 -11.69 -11.06 -6.09
CA HIS A 212 -11.25 -11.78 -7.28
C HIS A 212 -12.16 -13.00 -7.46
N LEU A 213 -12.77 -13.13 -8.64
CA LEU A 213 -13.83 -14.14 -8.85
C LEU A 213 -13.29 -15.51 -9.27
N GLY A 214 -11.97 -15.65 -9.36
CA GLY A 214 -11.30 -16.73 -10.08
C GLY A 214 -11.06 -16.37 -11.54
N VAL A 215 -10.08 -17.02 -12.16
CA VAL A 215 -9.77 -16.90 -13.59
C VAL A 215 -10.80 -17.69 -14.42
N PRO A 216 -11.53 -17.07 -15.38
CA PRO A 216 -12.23 -17.82 -16.41
C PRO A 216 -11.19 -18.41 -17.37
N SER A 217 -10.87 -19.70 -17.23
CA SER A 217 -9.96 -20.36 -18.17
C SER A 217 -10.65 -20.52 -19.52
N ARG A 218 -10.09 -19.88 -20.55
CA ARG A 218 -10.47 -20.08 -21.95
C ARG A 218 -9.56 -21.10 -22.64
N SER A 219 -9.04 -22.09 -21.91
CA SER A 219 -8.29 -23.23 -22.45
C SER A 219 -9.15 -24.24 -23.23
N SER A 220 -10.45 -23.97 -23.39
CA SER A 220 -11.39 -24.69 -24.26
C SER A 220 -11.72 -23.92 -25.54
N GLY A 221 -10.70 -23.44 -26.26
CA GLY A 221 -10.91 -22.67 -27.49
C GLY A 221 -9.65 -22.29 -28.25
N ILE A 222 -9.15 -23.21 -29.09
CA ILE A 222 -8.18 -22.89 -30.14
C ILE A 222 -8.73 -21.73 -30.98
N TRP A 223 -7.95 -20.66 -31.13
CA TRP A 223 -8.24 -19.58 -32.07
C TRP A 223 -8.17 -20.14 -33.51
N LYS A 224 -9.33 -20.41 -34.11
CA LYS A 224 -9.49 -20.32 -35.56
C LYS A 224 -9.94 -18.90 -35.89
N GLY A 225 -9.27 -18.28 -36.86
CA GLY A 225 -9.48 -16.89 -37.20
C GLY A 225 -10.83 -16.59 -37.83
N ASP A 226 -11.08 -15.28 -37.93
CA ASP A 226 -11.87 -14.63 -38.97
C ASP A 226 -13.35 -15.06 -39.09
N GLY A 227 -14.21 -14.41 -38.32
CA GLY A 227 -15.66 -14.56 -38.41
C GLY A 227 -16.40 -13.30 -37.92
N GLN A 228 -16.87 -12.49 -38.87
CA GLN A 228 -17.81 -11.40 -38.62
C GLN A 228 -19.12 -11.97 -38.04
N ALA A 229 -19.59 -11.45 -36.91
CA ALA A 229 -20.94 -11.69 -36.42
C ALA A 229 -21.42 -10.48 -35.59
N ASP A 230 -22.27 -9.67 -36.22
CA ASP A 230 -23.04 -8.63 -35.56
C ASP A 230 -24.16 -9.28 -34.73
N ALA A 231 -24.33 -8.85 -33.48
CA ALA A 231 -25.43 -9.29 -32.62
C ALA A 231 -25.85 -8.12 -31.71
N GLU A 232 -26.75 -7.30 -32.25
CA GLU A 232 -27.67 -6.47 -31.46
C GLU A 232 -28.58 -7.44 -30.69
N GLU A 233 -28.54 -7.41 -29.35
CA GLU A 233 -29.32 -8.30 -28.48
C GLU A 233 -30.28 -7.44 -27.64
N ASP A 234 -31.46 -7.20 -28.23
CA ASP A 234 -32.58 -6.52 -27.57
C ASP A 234 -33.00 -7.29 -26.31
N TRP A 235 -33.30 -6.54 -25.25
CA TRP A 235 -34.09 -7.06 -24.13
C TRP A 235 -35.57 -6.78 -24.42
N PRO A 236 -36.49 -7.69 -24.05
CA PRO A 236 -37.91 -7.42 -24.19
C PRO A 236 -38.29 -6.17 -23.39
N GLU A 237 -39.09 -5.31 -24.01
CA GLU A 237 -39.80 -4.25 -23.30
C GLU A 237 -40.90 -4.92 -22.47
N ASP A 238 -40.86 -4.76 -21.14
CA ASP A 238 -41.96 -5.17 -20.27
C ASP A 238 -43.16 -4.26 -20.58
N GLU A 239 -44.22 -4.79 -21.19
CA GLU A 239 -45.48 -4.08 -21.34
C GLU A 239 -46.16 -3.95 -19.96
N ASP A 240 -46.44 -2.70 -19.55
CA ASP A 240 -47.20 -2.41 -18.34
C ASP A 240 -48.67 -2.83 -18.54
N GLU A 241 -49.07 -4.01 -18.04
CA GLU A 241 -50.49 -4.36 -17.85
C GLU A 241 -50.92 -4.04 -16.42
N ASP A 242 -51.63 -2.92 -16.27
CA ASP A 242 -52.47 -2.62 -15.11
C ASP A 242 -53.66 -3.61 -15.05
N GLU A 243 -53.71 -4.51 -14.06
CA GLU A 243 -54.97 -5.12 -13.63
C GLU A 243 -55.19 -4.99 -12.11
N ASP A 244 -56.25 -4.26 -11.79
CA ASP A 244 -56.85 -4.06 -10.48
C ASP A 244 -57.75 -5.25 -10.10
N GLY A 245 -57.24 -6.11 -9.20
CA GLY A 245 -57.92 -7.31 -8.72
C GLY A 245 -58.27 -7.26 -7.22
N GLU A 246 -59.40 -6.65 -6.90
CA GLU A 246 -60.04 -6.68 -5.57
C GLU A 246 -60.50 -8.11 -5.22
N MET A 247 -60.14 -8.65 -4.03
CA MET A 247 -60.77 -9.88 -3.50
C MET A 247 -60.72 -9.98 -1.97
N ASP A 248 -61.79 -10.56 -1.41
CA ASP A 248 -62.27 -10.38 -0.04
C ASP A 248 -61.65 -11.28 1.04
N GLU A 249 -62.06 -10.96 2.28
CA GLU A 249 -61.96 -11.74 3.51
C GLU A 249 -62.34 -13.23 3.33
N MET A 250 -61.61 -14.12 4.01
CA MET A 250 -62.23 -15.29 4.66
C MET A 250 -61.49 -15.70 5.94
N GLU A 251 -62.27 -15.99 6.97
CA GLU A 251 -61.79 -16.42 8.29
C GLU A 251 -61.52 -17.93 8.35
N GLY A 252 -60.63 -18.31 9.28
CA GLY A 252 -60.75 -19.57 10.04
C GLY A 252 -60.18 -20.85 9.42
N ILE A 253 -59.30 -21.52 10.16
CA ILE A 253 -59.65 -22.75 10.89
C ILE A 253 -58.49 -23.14 11.83
N GLU A 254 -58.85 -23.60 13.02
CA GLU A 254 -57.92 -24.09 14.05
C GLU A 254 -57.42 -25.51 13.74
N GLY A 255 -56.26 -25.89 14.26
CA GLY A 255 -55.67 -27.21 14.06
C GLY A 255 -54.56 -27.51 15.06
N GLU A 256 -54.94 -27.93 16.27
CA GLU A 256 -54.02 -28.46 17.28
C GLU A 256 -53.43 -29.82 16.85
N GLY A 257 -52.19 -30.11 17.25
CA GLY A 257 -51.50 -31.36 16.92
C GLY A 257 -50.26 -31.58 17.79
N ASP A 258 -50.42 -32.36 18.85
CA ASP A 258 -49.45 -32.60 19.94
C ASP A 258 -48.52 -33.80 19.69
N GLY A 259 -47.39 -33.84 20.43
CA GLY A 259 -46.76 -35.07 20.91
C GLY A 259 -45.69 -35.75 20.04
N GLY A 260 -44.52 -36.03 20.62
CA GLY A 260 -43.54 -36.92 19.99
C GLY A 260 -42.10 -36.88 20.50
N GLU A 261 -41.85 -36.97 21.82
CA GLU A 261 -40.48 -37.22 22.32
C GLU A 261 -40.05 -38.68 22.07
N GLY A 262 -38.79 -38.90 21.69
CA GLY A 262 -38.23 -40.24 21.46
C GLY A 262 -36.74 -40.29 21.78
N ASN A 263 -36.41 -40.88 22.92
CA ASN A 263 -35.05 -41.06 23.42
C ASN A 263 -34.46 -42.39 22.93
N GLY A 264 -33.16 -42.46 22.61
CA GLY A 264 -32.47 -43.69 22.19
C GLY A 264 -30.97 -43.58 22.35
N ASN A 265 -30.36 -44.53 23.08
CA ASN A 265 -28.97 -44.53 23.53
C ASN A 265 -28.16 -45.63 22.79
N GLU A 266 -26.89 -45.79 23.19
CA GLU A 266 -25.88 -46.83 22.80
C GLU A 266 -24.94 -46.41 21.64
N ALA A 267 -23.61 -46.32 21.77
CA ALA A 267 -22.56 -46.95 22.62
C ALA A 267 -21.95 -48.26 22.05
N GLY A 268 -20.61 -48.30 22.04
CA GLY A 268 -19.71 -49.24 21.31
C GLY A 268 -18.51 -48.42 20.79
N GLU A 269 -17.22 -48.57 21.17
CA GLU A 269 -16.44 -49.76 21.59
C GLU A 269 -16.52 -50.87 20.51
N GLU A 270 -15.46 -51.51 19.99
CA GLU A 270 -13.98 -51.38 20.10
C GLU A 270 -13.37 -51.25 18.66
N GLU A 271 -12.06 -51.25 18.32
CA GLU A 271 -10.77 -51.52 18.99
C GLU A 271 -9.62 -50.74 18.27
N GLU A 272 -8.34 -51.07 18.48
CA GLU A 272 -7.12 -50.59 17.74
C GLU A 272 -6.52 -51.74 16.91
N GLU A 273 -5.74 -51.47 15.86
CA GLU A 273 -4.69 -52.41 15.39
C GLU A 273 -3.58 -51.66 14.61
N ASP A 274 -2.37 -51.68 15.17
CA ASP A 274 -1.13 -51.18 14.56
C ASP A 274 -0.46 -52.30 13.75
N GLU A 275 0.13 -51.98 12.59
CA GLU A 275 1.16 -52.83 11.96
C GLU A 275 2.37 -51.98 11.54
N ASP A 276 3.38 -51.96 12.41
CA ASP A 276 4.75 -51.57 12.07
C ASP A 276 5.46 -52.75 11.38
N GLU A 277 6.04 -52.54 10.19
CA GLU A 277 7.07 -53.44 9.64
C GLU A 277 8.39 -52.67 9.41
N ASP A 278 9.25 -52.68 10.43
CA ASP A 278 10.68 -52.40 10.27
C ASP A 278 11.34 -53.55 9.49
N PHE A 279 12.10 -53.24 8.43
CA PHE A 279 13.06 -54.17 7.84
C PHE A 279 14.43 -53.52 7.65
N ASP A 280 15.46 -54.27 8.03
CA ASP A 280 16.74 -53.74 8.51
C ASP A 280 17.84 -53.66 7.42
N ASP A 281 18.66 -52.63 7.58
CA ASP A 281 20.09 -52.44 7.26
C ASP A 281 20.81 -52.96 5.98
N HIS A 282 21.49 -51.98 5.36
CA HIS A 282 22.87 -51.97 4.84
C HIS A 282 23.46 -53.08 3.92
N ALA A 283 23.87 -52.66 2.71
CA ALA A 283 25.25 -52.82 2.22
C ALA A 283 25.59 -51.84 1.07
N ASP A 284 26.81 -51.29 1.06
CA ASP A 284 27.34 -50.40 0.02
C ASP A 284 27.68 -51.13 -1.30
N ASN A 285 27.64 -50.44 -2.44
CA ASN A 285 28.86 -50.18 -3.23
C ASN A 285 28.66 -49.11 -4.32
N ASP A 286 29.72 -48.33 -4.59
CA ASP A 286 29.84 -47.47 -5.78
C ASP A 286 30.04 -48.30 -7.07
N GLU A 287 29.52 -47.83 -8.21
CA GLU A 287 30.29 -47.68 -9.47
C GLU A 287 29.50 -46.91 -10.55
N GLU A 288 30.18 -46.05 -11.30
CA GLU A 288 29.64 -45.35 -12.48
C GLU A 288 29.52 -46.30 -13.68
N GLU A 289 28.42 -46.25 -14.44
CA GLU A 289 28.54 -46.42 -15.90
C GLU A 289 27.46 -45.67 -16.70
N LYS A 290 27.88 -45.20 -17.89
CA LYS A 290 27.06 -44.41 -18.83
C LYS A 290 26.20 -45.31 -19.71
N LEU A 291 25.11 -44.73 -20.26
CA LEU A 291 24.32 -45.02 -21.48
C LEU A 291 22.86 -44.60 -21.15
N THR A 292 22.05 -43.92 -21.97
CA THR A 292 22.13 -43.46 -23.38
C THR A 292 21.30 -42.17 -23.55
N GLU A 293 21.47 -41.49 -24.68
CA GLU A 293 20.54 -40.47 -25.18
C GLU A 293 19.14 -41.06 -25.53
N GLU A 294 18.21 -40.19 -25.93
CA GLU A 294 16.83 -40.47 -26.43
C GLU A 294 15.69 -40.58 -25.39
N ALA A 295 15.18 -39.42 -24.97
CA ALA A 295 13.74 -39.20 -24.79
C ALA A 295 13.40 -37.76 -25.21
N GLU A 296 12.44 -37.61 -26.13
CA GLU A 296 12.11 -36.35 -26.81
C GLU A 296 11.24 -35.40 -25.96
N GLU A 297 11.09 -34.19 -26.51
CA GLU A 297 10.27 -33.07 -26.04
C GLU A 297 8.87 -33.45 -25.51
N ASP A 298 8.64 -33.38 -24.18
CA ASP A 298 7.31 -33.06 -23.64
C ASP A 298 7.19 -31.54 -23.40
N SER A 299 7.16 -30.79 -24.49
CA SER A 299 6.75 -29.38 -24.48
C SER A 299 5.23 -29.23 -24.63
N GLY A 300 4.46 -30.06 -23.92
CA GLY A 300 3.02 -29.88 -23.77
C GLY A 300 2.69 -28.74 -22.78
N PRO A 301 1.66 -27.91 -23.04
CA PRO A 301 1.13 -27.04 -21.99
C PRO A 301 0.54 -27.92 -20.88
N ARG A 302 1.15 -27.89 -19.68
CA ARG A 302 0.71 -28.65 -18.50
C ARG A 302 -0.80 -28.55 -18.35
N HIS A 303 -1.48 -29.69 -18.28
CA HIS A 303 -2.93 -29.75 -18.35
C HIS A 303 -3.55 -29.12 -17.10
N ILE A 304 -3.95 -27.85 -17.19
CA ILE A 304 -4.70 -27.17 -16.12
C ILE A 304 -6.00 -27.95 -15.92
N PRO A 305 -6.31 -28.45 -14.70
CA PRO A 305 -7.54 -29.20 -14.46
C PRO A 305 -8.77 -28.41 -14.88
N THR A 306 -9.52 -28.94 -15.85
CA THR A 306 -10.75 -28.31 -16.37
C THR A 306 -11.93 -28.60 -15.45
N ASP A 307 -11.79 -28.24 -14.18
CA ASP A 307 -12.88 -28.35 -13.21
C ASP A 307 -13.68 -27.05 -13.14
N LYS A 308 -15.00 -27.16 -12.95
CA LYS A 308 -15.93 -26.02 -12.85
C LYS A 308 -15.80 -25.26 -11.51
N HIS A 309 -14.69 -25.46 -10.81
CA HIS A 309 -14.38 -24.95 -9.48
C HIS A 309 -13.00 -24.28 -9.48
N VAL A 310 -12.78 -23.30 -10.36
CA VAL A 310 -11.71 -22.32 -10.12
C VAL A 310 -12.03 -21.62 -8.81
N LEU A 311 -11.23 -21.90 -7.77
CA LEU A 311 -11.46 -21.34 -6.45
C LEU A 311 -11.46 -19.80 -6.54
N PRO A 312 -12.45 -19.12 -5.94
CA PRO A 312 -12.47 -17.67 -5.96
C PRO A 312 -11.31 -17.15 -5.13
N GLY A 313 -10.45 -16.36 -5.76
CA GLY A 313 -9.32 -15.73 -5.07
C GLY A 313 -9.75 -14.67 -4.06
N PRO A 314 -8.77 -13.92 -3.51
CA PRO A 314 -8.95 -13.20 -2.27
C PRO A 314 -9.95 -12.04 -2.38
N THR A 315 -10.50 -11.71 -1.22
CA THR A 315 -11.51 -10.66 -1.08
C THR A 315 -11.07 -9.66 -0.02
N ALA A 316 -10.89 -8.40 -0.42
CA ALA A 316 -10.35 -7.35 0.44
C ALA A 316 -11.33 -6.19 0.60
N PHE A 317 -11.48 -5.71 1.84
CA PHE A 317 -12.27 -4.52 2.17
C PHE A 317 -11.37 -3.34 2.49
N PHE A 318 -11.54 -2.27 1.71
CA PHE A 318 -10.87 -1.00 1.91
C PHE A 318 -11.86 0.06 2.35
N LYS A 319 -11.55 0.73 3.45
CA LYS A 319 -12.26 1.95 3.83
C LYS A 319 -11.75 3.11 2.96
N ILE A 320 -12.64 3.78 2.23
CA ILE A 320 -12.30 4.98 1.46
C ILE A 320 -12.41 6.21 2.37
N ASN A 321 -11.42 7.10 2.28
CA ASN A 321 -11.40 8.41 2.94
C ASN A 321 -10.93 9.49 1.96
N ASN A 322 -11.31 10.75 2.22
CA ASN A 322 -10.82 11.94 1.52
C ASN A 322 -11.05 11.94 0.00
N ILE A 323 -12.26 11.61 -0.44
CA ILE A 323 -12.65 11.63 -1.86
C ILE A 323 -12.74 13.08 -2.36
N VAL A 324 -12.01 13.38 -3.43
CA VAL A 324 -12.11 14.63 -4.20
C VAL A 324 -12.35 14.25 -5.67
N LEU A 325 -13.52 14.60 -6.19
CA LEU A 325 -13.92 14.36 -7.58
C LEU A 325 -13.10 15.23 -8.55
N PRO A 326 -12.84 14.79 -9.81
CA PRO A 326 -12.05 15.54 -10.78
C PRO A 326 -12.54 16.98 -10.98
N LYS A 327 -13.87 17.17 -11.06
CA LYS A 327 -14.52 18.48 -11.20
C LYS A 327 -14.18 19.49 -10.07
N LYS A 328 -13.71 19.01 -8.90
CA LYS A 328 -13.30 19.85 -7.76
C LYS A 328 -11.78 20.12 -7.72
N ILE A 329 -11.02 19.58 -8.68
CA ILE A 329 -9.56 19.71 -8.78
C ILE A 329 -9.22 20.84 -9.76
N ALA A 330 -8.40 21.80 -9.31
CA ALA A 330 -7.91 22.88 -10.15
C ALA A 330 -6.95 22.34 -11.24
N ASN A 331 -7.11 22.83 -12.47
CA ASN A 331 -6.28 22.45 -13.63
C ASN A 331 -6.27 20.94 -13.95
N HIS A 332 -7.31 20.18 -13.58
CA HIS A 332 -7.44 18.78 -13.99
C HIS A 332 -7.51 18.67 -15.52
N GLY A 333 -6.89 17.62 -16.06
CA GLY A 333 -6.97 17.28 -17.48
C GLY A 333 -8.06 16.23 -17.75
N ALA A 334 -8.45 16.10 -19.02
CA ALA A 334 -9.28 14.98 -19.46
C ALA A 334 -8.42 13.72 -19.67
N ALA A 335 -8.84 12.61 -19.04
CA ALA A 335 -8.30 11.29 -19.34
C ALA A 335 -8.70 10.86 -20.76
N THR A 336 -7.82 10.11 -21.42
CA THR A 336 -8.10 9.39 -22.67
C THR A 336 -8.23 7.90 -22.37
N GLY A 337 -8.86 7.12 -23.26
CA GLY A 337 -8.98 5.66 -23.10
C GLY A 337 -7.69 4.85 -23.29
N HIS A 338 -6.52 5.46 -23.07
CA HIS A 338 -5.23 4.78 -23.15
C HIS A 338 -4.94 4.05 -21.83
N ILE A 339 -4.42 2.83 -21.89
CA ILE A 339 -4.06 2.04 -20.69
C ILE A 339 -2.93 2.77 -19.94
N PRO A 340 -3.12 3.15 -18.66
CA PRO A 340 -2.12 3.88 -17.89
C PRO A 340 -1.00 2.97 -17.39
N GLU A 341 0.18 3.54 -17.17
CA GLU A 341 1.24 2.91 -16.36
C GLU A 341 0.78 2.77 -14.91
N LEU A 342 1.16 1.68 -14.23
CA LEU A 342 0.86 1.46 -12.83
C LEU A 342 2.13 1.61 -11.98
N ILE A 343 2.06 2.44 -10.93
CA ILE A 343 3.12 2.60 -9.95
C ILE A 343 2.60 2.17 -8.56
N LEU A 344 3.20 1.12 -8.01
CA LEU A 344 2.99 0.64 -6.65
C LEU A 344 4.18 1.07 -5.78
N ASN A 345 3.98 1.96 -4.82
CA ASN A 345 5.06 2.51 -3.98
C ASN A 345 4.89 2.14 -2.51
N ASN A 346 5.99 1.73 -1.87
CA ASN A 346 6.12 1.42 -0.44
C ASN A 346 5.23 0.25 0.06
N PHE A 347 5.02 -0.76 -0.77
CA PHE A 347 4.44 -2.04 -0.35
C PHE A 347 5.60 -2.97 0.01
N THR A 348 6.02 -2.97 1.28
CA THR A 348 7.34 -3.53 1.69
C THR A 348 7.26 -4.74 2.61
N THR A 349 6.10 -5.01 3.18
CA THR A 349 5.88 -6.22 3.99
C THR A 349 5.31 -7.35 3.11
N ARG A 350 5.32 -8.61 3.55
CA ARG A 350 4.68 -9.72 2.79
C ARG A 350 3.20 -9.45 2.49
N LEU A 351 2.46 -8.93 3.48
CA LEU A 351 1.09 -8.41 3.31
C LEU A 351 1.01 -7.19 2.38
N GLY A 352 2.02 -6.33 2.42
CA GLY A 352 2.20 -5.21 1.50
C GLY A 352 2.32 -5.70 0.05
N HIS A 353 3.20 -6.67 -0.22
CA HIS A 353 3.35 -7.32 -1.52
C HIS A 353 2.03 -7.96 -1.98
N ARG A 354 1.37 -8.76 -1.14
CA ARG A 354 0.04 -9.34 -1.43
C ARG A 354 -1.00 -8.26 -1.80
N ALA A 355 -1.10 -7.19 -1.01
CA ALA A 355 -1.98 -6.06 -1.31
C ALA A 355 -1.57 -5.25 -2.55
N GLY A 356 -0.27 -5.16 -2.84
CA GLY A 356 0.28 -4.57 -4.05
C GLY A 356 -0.13 -5.36 -5.28
N ARG A 357 0.02 -6.69 -5.23
CA ARG A 357 -0.41 -7.62 -6.29
C ARG A 357 -1.91 -7.57 -6.53
N PHE A 358 -2.69 -7.55 -5.45
CA PHE A 358 -4.13 -7.33 -5.46
C PHE A 358 -4.54 -5.99 -6.13
N PHE A 359 -3.77 -4.91 -5.97
CA PHE A 359 -4.02 -3.67 -6.71
C PHE A 359 -3.51 -3.74 -8.16
N GLY A 360 -2.46 -4.51 -8.42
CA GLY A 360 -1.91 -4.77 -9.75
C GLY A 360 -2.89 -5.50 -10.66
N SER A 361 -3.51 -6.59 -10.17
CA SER A 361 -4.48 -7.39 -10.93
C SER A 361 -5.70 -6.62 -11.42
N LEU A 362 -5.97 -5.41 -10.90
CA LEU A 362 -7.03 -4.52 -11.37
C LEU A 362 -6.67 -3.75 -12.66
N PHE A 363 -5.43 -3.81 -13.13
CA PHE A 363 -4.95 -3.08 -14.31
C PHE A 363 -4.28 -4.03 -15.32
N PRO A 364 -4.48 -3.83 -16.64
CA PRO A 364 -3.70 -4.53 -17.65
C PRO A 364 -2.22 -4.10 -17.57
N HIS A 365 -1.31 -5.06 -17.49
CA HIS A 365 0.15 -4.82 -17.43
C HIS A 365 0.79 -4.43 -18.78
N SER A 366 -0.01 -3.98 -19.75
CA SER A 366 0.41 -3.50 -21.08
C SER A 366 0.15 -1.99 -21.23
N PRO A 367 1.00 -1.13 -20.65
CA PRO A 367 0.77 0.32 -20.63
C PRO A 367 0.98 0.98 -22.00
N GLU A 368 0.11 1.94 -22.33
CA GLU A 368 0.17 2.69 -23.58
C GLU A 368 0.89 4.03 -23.38
N PHE A 369 2.22 4.01 -23.44
CA PHE A 369 3.10 5.18 -23.29
C PHE A 369 2.72 6.40 -24.15
N LYS A 370 2.03 6.19 -25.29
CA LYS A 370 1.46 7.24 -26.14
C LYS A 370 0.50 8.16 -25.38
N GLY A 371 -0.29 7.62 -24.46
CA GLY A 371 -1.22 8.40 -23.62
C GLY A 371 -0.56 9.17 -22.48
N ARG A 372 0.68 8.79 -22.12
CA ARG A 372 1.47 9.34 -21.00
C ARG A 372 0.70 9.41 -19.68
N GLN A 373 -0.14 8.40 -19.43
CA GLN A 373 -0.96 8.32 -18.23
C GLN A 373 -0.30 7.39 -17.22
N VAL A 374 -0.46 7.71 -15.94
CA VAL A 374 0.04 6.91 -14.83
C VAL A 374 -0.94 6.93 -13.66
N VAL A 375 -1.28 5.74 -13.16
CA VAL A 375 -2.00 5.55 -11.90
C VAL A 375 -0.98 5.17 -10.83
N THR A 376 -1.04 5.83 -9.69
CA THR A 376 -0.11 5.63 -8.58
C THR A 376 -0.87 5.22 -7.34
N PHE A 377 -0.50 4.08 -6.77
CA PHE A 377 -0.88 3.62 -5.44
C PHE A 377 0.33 3.84 -4.53
N HIS A 378 0.30 4.90 -3.73
CA HIS A 378 1.37 5.23 -2.79
C HIS A 378 0.97 4.85 -1.36
N ASN A 379 1.55 3.79 -0.82
CA ASN A 379 1.39 3.44 0.58
C ASN A 379 2.20 4.41 1.47
N GLN A 380 1.52 4.98 2.47
CA GLN A 380 2.15 5.71 3.55
C GLN A 380 1.37 5.42 4.84
N ARG A 381 1.96 4.61 5.74
CA ARG A 381 1.42 4.31 7.07
C ARG A 381 0.04 3.64 7.02
N ASP A 382 -0.08 2.61 6.19
CA ASP A 382 -1.31 1.86 5.89
C ASP A 382 -2.44 2.70 5.24
N TYR A 383 -2.12 3.92 4.76
CA TYR A 383 -2.97 4.68 3.86
C TYR A 383 -2.41 4.61 2.45
N VAL A 384 -3.14 3.94 1.56
CA VAL A 384 -2.82 3.85 0.14
C VAL A 384 -3.47 5.04 -0.56
N PHE A 385 -2.65 6.01 -0.98
CA PHE A 385 -3.09 7.18 -1.72
C PHE A 385 -3.15 6.84 -3.21
N VAL A 386 -4.36 6.82 -3.76
CA VAL A 386 -4.60 6.57 -5.19
C VAL A 386 -4.66 7.89 -5.93
N ARG A 387 -3.86 8.03 -6.99
CA ARG A 387 -3.81 9.21 -7.86
C ARG A 387 -3.70 8.78 -9.32
N HIS A 388 -4.22 9.59 -10.22
CA HIS A 388 -4.12 9.39 -11.66
C HIS A 388 -3.66 10.69 -12.32
N HIS A 389 -2.53 10.61 -13.01
CA HIS A 389 -1.85 11.74 -13.62
C HIS A 389 -1.59 11.49 -15.11
N ARG A 390 -1.48 12.57 -15.88
CA ARG A 390 -0.70 12.62 -17.13
C ARG A 390 0.67 13.20 -16.81
N TYR A 391 1.73 12.63 -17.38
CA TYR A 391 3.08 13.17 -17.25
C TYR A 391 3.59 13.81 -18.54
N VAL A 392 4.46 14.79 -18.41
CA VAL A 392 5.24 15.38 -19.50
C VAL A 392 6.67 15.60 -19.03
N PHE A 393 7.63 15.00 -19.73
CA PHE A 393 9.04 15.27 -19.48
C PHE A 393 9.43 16.64 -20.08
N LYS A 394 10.03 17.49 -19.25
CA LYS A 394 10.62 18.77 -19.65
C LYS A 394 12.08 18.84 -19.20
N PRO A 395 12.95 19.59 -19.90
CA PRO A 395 14.31 19.85 -19.41
C PRO A 395 14.25 20.62 -18.08
N GLY A 396 15.15 20.28 -17.15
CA GLY A 396 15.20 20.91 -15.84
C GLY A 396 15.42 22.43 -15.92
N THR A 397 14.67 23.17 -15.10
CA THR A 397 14.70 24.64 -15.10
C THR A 397 15.78 25.20 -14.19
N THR A 398 16.27 24.44 -13.21
CA THR A 398 17.31 24.90 -12.26
C THR A 398 18.70 24.85 -12.88
N LYS A 399 19.65 25.65 -12.35
CA LYS A 399 21.04 25.66 -12.84
C LYS A 399 21.71 24.29 -12.71
N ALA A 400 21.53 23.61 -11.57
CA ALA A 400 22.10 22.29 -11.31
C ALA A 400 21.50 21.20 -12.20
N ASP A 401 20.22 21.28 -12.56
CA ASP A 401 19.62 20.33 -13.50
C ASP A 401 20.14 20.54 -14.92
N LYS A 402 20.32 21.79 -15.36
CA LYS A 402 20.89 22.11 -16.69
C LYS A 402 22.33 21.67 -16.83
N GLU A 403 23.16 21.89 -15.80
CA GLU A 403 24.55 21.45 -15.74
C GLU A 403 24.68 19.92 -15.83
N LYS A 404 23.70 19.18 -15.30
CA LYS A 404 23.65 17.70 -15.33
C LYS A 404 22.68 17.13 -16.38
N ASN A 405 22.21 17.95 -17.34
CA ASN A 405 21.22 17.61 -18.37
C ASN A 405 20.00 16.78 -17.87
N ARG A 406 19.52 17.06 -16.64
CA ARG A 406 18.43 16.32 -16.01
C ARG A 406 17.07 16.73 -16.58
N THR A 407 16.32 15.75 -17.08
CA THR A 407 14.89 15.89 -17.38
C THR A 407 14.06 15.74 -16.12
N ARG A 408 12.95 16.48 -16.03
CA ARG A 408 11.99 16.41 -14.94
C ARG A 408 10.60 16.09 -15.49
N ALA A 409 9.89 15.17 -14.83
CA ALA A 409 8.48 14.95 -15.07
C ALA A 409 7.66 16.08 -14.42
N GLU A 410 6.88 16.79 -15.22
CA GLU A 410 5.72 17.55 -14.73
C GLU A 410 4.47 16.67 -14.80
N LEU A 411 3.60 16.81 -13.80
CA LEU A 411 2.39 16.00 -13.64
C LEU A 411 1.15 16.89 -13.70
N GLN A 412 0.13 16.46 -14.42
CA GLN A 412 -1.22 17.01 -14.41
C GLN A 412 -2.18 15.93 -13.91
N GLU A 413 -3.05 16.24 -12.96
CA GLU A 413 -4.03 15.26 -12.47
C GLU A 413 -5.19 15.07 -13.46
N LEU A 414 -5.66 13.83 -13.59
CA LEU A 414 -6.77 13.43 -14.47
C LEU A 414 -7.96 12.89 -13.67
N GLY A 415 -7.69 11.98 -12.73
CA GLY A 415 -8.71 11.22 -12.00
C GLY A 415 -9.02 11.75 -10.60
N PRO A 416 -9.94 11.09 -9.87
CA PRO A 416 -10.30 11.44 -8.51
C PRO A 416 -9.12 11.23 -7.55
N ARG A 417 -9.02 12.07 -6.52
CA ARG A 417 -8.14 11.80 -5.38
C ARG A 417 -8.92 11.04 -4.33
N PHE A 418 -8.37 9.96 -3.81
CA PHE A 418 -8.86 9.34 -2.58
C PHE A 418 -7.73 8.65 -1.82
N SER A 419 -8.05 8.13 -0.63
CA SER A 419 -7.15 7.32 0.18
C SER A 419 -7.88 6.08 0.67
N LEU A 420 -7.29 4.91 0.42
CA LEU A 420 -7.78 3.62 0.90
C LEU A 420 -7.04 3.28 2.21
N ARG A 421 -7.74 2.64 3.14
CA ARG A 421 -7.13 1.95 4.29
C ARG A 421 -7.72 0.55 4.37
N MET A 422 -6.87 -0.47 4.23
CA MET A 422 -7.30 -1.86 4.33
C MET A 422 -7.92 -2.13 5.70
N ARG A 423 -8.98 -2.94 5.72
CA ARG A 423 -9.69 -3.35 6.93
C ARG A 423 -9.62 -4.83 7.18
N TRP A 424 -9.67 -5.60 6.10
CA TRP A 424 -9.42 -7.03 6.12
C TRP A 424 -9.14 -7.51 4.69
N MET A 425 -8.53 -8.68 4.62
CA MET A 425 -8.30 -9.49 3.43
C MET A 425 -8.64 -10.94 3.81
N LEU A 426 -9.47 -11.58 3.01
CA LEU A 426 -9.75 -13.03 3.07
C LEU A 426 -8.99 -13.71 1.94
N SER A 427 -8.54 -14.94 2.16
CA SER A 427 -7.88 -15.77 1.15
C SER A 427 -8.83 -16.16 0.01
N GLY A 428 -10.11 -16.39 0.34
CA GLY A 428 -11.14 -16.76 -0.62
C GLY A 428 -12.07 -15.63 -1.08
N GLY A 429 -13.09 -16.05 -1.84
CA GLY A 429 -14.16 -15.20 -2.37
C GLY A 429 -15.05 -14.51 -1.34
N PHE A 430 -16.16 -13.93 -1.79
CA PHE A 430 -17.08 -13.15 -0.96
C PHE A 430 -17.90 -14.02 0.02
N ASP A 431 -17.27 -14.54 1.07
CA ASP A 431 -17.93 -15.06 2.27
C ASP A 431 -17.42 -14.35 3.53
N THR A 432 -18.18 -13.38 4.01
CA THR A 432 -17.85 -12.64 5.24
C THR A 432 -18.23 -13.36 6.54
N LYS A 433 -18.92 -14.51 6.47
CA LYS A 433 -19.41 -15.26 7.65
C LYS A 433 -18.45 -16.39 8.04
N PHE A 434 -18.06 -17.23 7.09
CA PHE A 434 -17.23 -18.42 7.34
C PHE A 434 -15.88 -18.39 6.62
N GLY A 435 -15.63 -17.40 5.75
CA GLY A 435 -14.36 -17.27 5.06
C GLY A 435 -13.18 -16.99 5.98
N GLU A 436 -12.02 -17.53 5.61
CA GLU A 436 -10.77 -17.36 6.34
C GLU A 436 -10.14 -15.99 6.09
N TYR A 437 -9.85 -15.28 7.18
CA TYR A 437 -9.22 -13.96 7.15
C TYR A 437 -7.69 -14.08 7.21
N GLU A 438 -7.03 -13.91 6.07
CA GLU A 438 -5.57 -13.77 5.98
C GLU A 438 -5.07 -12.61 6.87
N TRP A 439 -5.81 -11.49 6.85
CA TRP A 439 -5.52 -10.36 7.73
C TRP A 439 -6.77 -9.58 8.14
N PHE A 440 -6.83 -9.15 9.39
CA PHE A 440 -7.90 -8.32 9.93
C PHE A 440 -7.37 -7.15 10.77
N HIS A 441 -7.91 -5.95 10.52
CA HIS A 441 -7.48 -4.74 11.20
C HIS A 441 -8.13 -4.55 12.58
N LYS A 442 -7.50 -5.11 13.61
CA LYS A 442 -7.94 -4.98 15.02
C LYS A 442 -7.54 -3.62 15.61
N ARG A 443 -8.36 -2.59 15.37
CA ARG A 443 -8.08 -1.19 15.77
C ARG A 443 -7.59 -1.02 17.22
N LYS A 444 -8.18 -1.72 18.20
CA LYS A 444 -7.82 -1.59 19.63
C LYS A 444 -6.42 -2.12 19.95
N GLU A 445 -5.93 -3.07 19.17
CA GLU A 445 -4.62 -3.71 19.36
C GLU A 445 -3.56 -3.04 18.47
N GLN A 446 -3.87 -2.90 17.19
CA GLN A 446 -2.92 -2.43 16.16
C GLN A 446 -2.68 -0.91 16.17
N ASP A 447 -3.70 -0.07 16.42
CA ASP A 447 -3.48 1.40 16.50
C ASP A 447 -2.77 1.84 17.81
N THR A 448 -2.32 0.90 18.66
CA THR A 448 -1.59 1.17 19.92
C THR A 448 -0.21 1.76 19.67
N SER A 449 0.58 1.16 18.77
CA SER A 449 1.85 1.74 18.30
C SER A 449 1.58 2.62 17.09
N ARG A 450 2.03 3.87 17.13
CA ARG A 450 1.99 4.78 15.98
C ARG A 450 3.19 4.62 15.03
N ARG A 451 4.01 3.59 15.24
CA ARG A 451 5.24 3.29 14.49
C ARG A 451 5.22 1.92 13.80
N LYS A 452 4.23 1.11 14.14
CA LYS A 452 3.93 -0.16 13.47
C LYS A 452 3.00 0.12 12.29
N PHE A 453 3.35 -0.41 11.12
CA PHE A 453 2.57 -0.30 9.87
C PHE A 453 2.65 -1.64 9.16
N HIS A 454 1.50 -2.12 8.68
CA HIS A 454 1.32 -3.49 8.21
C HIS A 454 1.55 -3.69 6.71
N LEU A 455 1.51 -2.60 5.92
CA LEU A 455 1.80 -2.59 4.47
C LEU A 455 3.23 -2.10 4.15
#